data_AF-A0A2N8M653-F1
#
_entry.id   AF-A0A2N8M653-F1
#
_cell.length_a   1.000
_cell.length_b   1.000
_cell.length_c   1.000
_cell.angle_alpha   90.00
_cell.angle_beta   90.00
_cell.angle_gamma   90.00
#
_symmetry.space_group_name_H-M   'P 1'
#
loop_
_entity.id
_entity.type
_entity.pdbx_description
1 polymer ?
#
loop_
_entity_poly.entity_id
_entity_poly.type
_entity_poly.pdbx_seq_one_letter_code
_entity_poly.pdbx_strand_id
1 'polypeptide(L)'
;EVELIAEAFGFDAPDPEGRAKADRAMAERIAAMDLPVDREERRAALNAILKPLVDRAVAACAQARQASLRSDADNEKFAKAQMEGGYWLAPLREAADYWAVEAARLQIVAHEAAQAAHGAGRAIELAKRSETWRPSSAEDDMNALIAAQKPLAR
;
A
#
# COMPACT_ATOMS: atom_id res chain seq x y z
N GLU A 1 -3.26 -9.92 -7.50
CA GLU A 1 -4.52 -9.13 -7.50
C GLU A 1 -4.33 -7.79 -8.20
N VAL A 2 -3.43 -6.90 -7.74
CA VAL A 2 -3.24 -5.58 -8.37
C VAL A 2 -2.72 -5.64 -9.82
N GLU A 3 -1.93 -6.66 -10.18
CA GLU A 3 -1.48 -6.90 -11.55
C GLU A 3 -2.64 -7.23 -12.49
N LEU A 4 -3.61 -8.03 -12.02
CA LEU A 4 -4.82 -8.35 -12.77
C LEU A 4 -5.70 -7.12 -12.96
N ILE A 5 -5.74 -6.22 -11.97
CA ILE A 5 -6.44 -4.94 -12.08
C ILE A 5 -5.76 -4.05 -13.12
N ALA A 6 -4.42 -3.97 -13.08
CA ALA A 6 -3.67 -3.19 -14.06
C ALA A 6 -3.91 -3.72 -15.49
N GLU A 7 -3.84 -5.04 -15.69
CA GLU A 7 -4.14 -5.68 -16.97
C GLU A 7 -5.58 -5.41 -17.43
N ALA A 8 -6.57 -5.65 -16.57
CA ALA A 8 -7.99 -5.53 -16.91
C ALA A 8 -8.39 -4.10 -17.33
N PHE A 9 -7.72 -3.09 -16.78
CA PHE A 9 -8.01 -1.68 -17.05
C PHE A 9 -6.96 -1.00 -17.94
N GLY A 10 -5.96 -1.73 -18.43
CA GLY A 10 -4.92 -1.20 -19.32
C GLY A 10 -3.96 -0.20 -18.65
N PHE A 11 -3.74 -0.33 -17.35
CA PHE A 11 -2.74 0.44 -16.61
C PHE A 11 -1.37 -0.27 -16.62
N ASP A 12 -0.33 0.51 -16.37
CA ASP A 12 0.99 -0.05 -16.09
C ASP A 12 0.93 -0.92 -14.82
N ALA A 13 1.55 -2.10 -14.90
CA ALA A 13 1.68 -2.97 -13.74
C ALA A 13 2.55 -2.27 -12.66
N PRO A 14 2.18 -2.38 -11.37
CA PRO A 14 3.02 -1.86 -10.30
C PRO A 14 4.40 -2.51 -10.32
N ASP A 15 5.42 -1.74 -9.96
CA ASP A 15 6.79 -2.25 -9.88
C ASP A 15 6.90 -3.39 -8.86
N PRO A 16 7.21 -4.63 -9.28
CA PRO A 16 7.30 -5.77 -8.36
C PRO A 16 8.40 -5.58 -7.31
N GLU A 17 9.42 -4.77 -7.63
CA GLU A 17 10.53 -4.44 -6.73
C GLU A 17 10.27 -3.18 -5.89
N GLY A 18 9.07 -2.57 -5.98
CA GLY A 18 8.76 -1.30 -5.33
C GLY A 18 9.01 -1.32 -3.82
N ARG A 19 8.67 -2.43 -3.15
CA ARG A 19 8.96 -2.65 -1.72
C ARG A 19 10.46 -2.69 -1.43
N ALA A 20 11.21 -3.49 -2.20
CA ALA A 20 12.65 -3.66 -2.00
C ALA A 20 13.43 -2.37 -2.29
N LYS A 21 13.03 -1.63 -3.33
CA LYS A 21 13.57 -0.30 -3.64
C LYS A 21 13.30 0.69 -2.53
N ALA A 22 12.09 0.72 -1.97
CA ALA A 22 11.74 1.61 -0.86
C ALA A 22 12.52 1.28 0.43
N ASP A 23 12.69 -0.01 0.74
CA ASP A 23 13.51 -0.48 1.85
C ASP A 23 14.98 -0.04 1.70
N ARG A 24 15.60 -0.31 0.54
CA ARG A 24 16.96 0.12 0.25
C ARG A 24 17.11 1.64 0.32
N ALA A 25 16.23 2.39 -0.33
CA ALA A 25 16.28 3.85 -0.35
C ALA A 25 16.14 4.44 1.06
N MET A 26 15.30 3.85 1.92
CA MET A 26 15.17 4.29 3.30
C MET A 26 16.43 3.96 4.11
N ALA A 27 17.04 2.79 3.92
CA ALA A 27 18.30 2.43 4.58
C ALA A 27 19.44 3.39 4.19
N GLU A 28 19.57 3.70 2.89
CA GLU A 28 20.54 4.67 2.38
C GLU A 28 20.29 6.06 2.97
N ARG A 29 19.02 6.49 3.05
CA ARG A 29 18.63 7.76 3.67
C ARG A 29 19.00 7.81 5.15
N ILE A 30 18.71 6.75 5.91
CA ILE A 30 19.03 6.65 7.35
C ILE A 30 20.55 6.70 7.56
N ALA A 31 21.33 6.01 6.70
CA ALA A 31 22.79 6.00 6.79
C ALA A 31 23.41 7.39 6.56
N ALA A 32 22.74 8.25 5.80
CA ALA A 32 23.15 9.63 5.54
C ALA A 32 22.66 10.65 6.60
N MET A 33 21.85 10.22 7.57
CA MET A 33 21.30 11.10 8.62
C MET A 33 22.21 11.18 9.83
N ASP A 34 22.33 12.38 10.39
CA ASP A 34 22.85 12.57 11.74
C ASP A 34 21.73 12.31 12.75
N LEU A 35 21.66 11.09 13.27
CA LEU A 35 20.63 10.68 14.22
C LEU A 35 21.10 10.92 15.66
N PRO A 36 20.17 11.24 16.59
CA PRO A 36 20.49 11.35 18.00
C PRO A 36 21.23 10.11 18.53
N VAL A 37 22.20 10.34 19.43
CA VAL A 37 22.91 9.27 20.13
C VAL A 37 22.02 8.64 21.19
N ASP A 38 21.17 9.44 21.84
CA ASP A 38 20.18 8.92 22.79
C ASP A 38 19.20 7.97 22.08
N ARG A 39 18.95 6.83 22.72
CA ARG A 39 18.18 5.74 22.13
C ARG A 39 16.71 6.11 21.93
N GLU A 40 16.10 6.79 22.89
CA GLU A 40 14.67 7.13 22.83
C GLU A 40 14.45 8.29 21.86
N GLU A 41 15.33 9.29 21.85
CA GLU A 41 15.32 10.37 20.87
C GLU A 41 15.51 9.83 19.44
N ARG A 42 16.46 8.91 19.25
CA ARG A 42 16.66 8.24 17.96
C ARG A 42 15.42 7.47 17.51
N ARG A 43 14.78 6.73 18.42
CA ARG A 43 13.56 5.99 18.12
C ARG A 43 12.41 6.93 17.74
N ALA A 44 12.28 8.06 18.44
CA ALA A 44 11.28 9.09 18.15
C ALA A 44 11.52 9.70 16.75
N ALA A 45 12.77 10.07 16.43
CA ALA A 45 13.13 10.59 15.12
C ALA A 45 12.81 9.60 13.98
N LEU A 46 13.16 8.32 14.16
CA LEU A 46 12.86 7.26 13.20
C LEU A 46 11.35 7.03 13.03
N ASN A 47 10.57 7.08 14.11
CA ASN A 47 9.11 7.03 14.04
C ASN A 47 8.51 8.24 13.30
N ALA A 48 9.05 9.43 13.52
CA ALA A 48 8.61 10.65 12.85
C ALA A 48 8.84 10.57 11.33
N ILE A 49 9.85 9.84 10.86
CA ILE A 49 10.08 9.57 9.44
C ILE A 49 9.05 8.58 8.88
N LEU A 50 8.74 7.50 9.61
CA LEU A 50 7.81 6.47 9.15
C LEU A 50 6.36 6.98 9.09
N LYS A 51 5.95 7.78 10.08
CA LYS A 51 4.58 8.24 10.24
C LYS A 51 3.94 8.81 8.96
N PRO A 52 4.53 9.80 8.25
CA PRO A 52 3.92 10.36 7.05
C PRO A 52 3.78 9.34 5.90
N LEU A 53 4.64 8.32 5.83
CA LEU A 53 4.52 7.26 4.81
C LEU A 53 3.31 6.37 5.10
N VAL A 54 3.13 6.00 6.36
CA VAL A 54 1.95 5.23 6.81
C VAL A 54 0.67 6.05 6.64
N ASP A 55 0.67 7.31 7.05
CA ASP A 55 -0.50 8.19 6.91
C ASP A 55 -0.91 8.33 5.43
N ARG A 56 0.06 8.46 4.51
CA ARG A 56 -0.20 8.47 3.06
C ARG A 56 -0.78 7.14 2.56
N ALA A 57 -0.22 6.01 3.00
CA ALA A 57 -0.72 4.69 2.59
C ALA A 57 -2.16 4.46 3.07
N VAL A 58 -2.46 4.81 4.32
CA VAL A 58 -3.81 4.73 4.89
C VAL A 58 -4.79 5.62 4.12
N ALA A 59 -4.40 6.87 3.83
CA ALA A 59 -5.23 7.79 3.06
C ALA A 59 -5.53 7.25 1.64
N ALA A 60 -4.53 6.69 0.96
CA ALA A 60 -4.70 6.10 -0.36
C ALA A 60 -5.63 4.87 -0.31
N CYS A 61 -5.48 4.00 0.68
CA CYS A 61 -6.39 2.87 0.89
C CYS A 61 -7.83 3.33 1.14
N ALA A 62 -8.02 4.38 1.94
CA ALA A 62 -9.35 4.94 2.20
C ALA A 62 -10.00 5.51 0.92
N GLN A 63 -9.22 6.22 0.10
CA GLN A 63 -9.67 6.75 -1.19
C GLN A 63 -10.04 5.62 -2.17
N ALA A 64 -9.20 4.59 -2.29
CA ALA A 64 -9.47 3.43 -3.12
C ALA A 64 -10.77 2.72 -2.67
N ARG A 65 -10.95 2.54 -1.36
CA ARG A 65 -12.18 1.93 -0.82
C ARG A 65 -13.42 2.77 -1.14
N GLN A 66 -13.33 4.09 -0.98
CA GLN A 66 -14.45 4.98 -1.30
C GLN A 66 -14.81 4.94 -2.79
N ALA A 67 -13.82 4.91 -3.67
CA ALA A 67 -14.05 4.79 -5.11
C ALA A 67 -14.67 3.44 -5.49
N SER A 68 -14.19 2.34 -4.90
CA SER A 68 -14.80 1.01 -5.07
C SER A 68 -16.28 1.01 -4.63
N LEU A 69 -16.62 1.60 -3.48
CA LEU A 69 -18.01 1.71 -3.04
C LEU A 69 -18.88 2.53 -4.00
N ARG A 70 -18.33 3.59 -4.61
CA ARG A 70 -19.05 4.38 -5.61
C ARG A 70 -19.25 3.61 -6.91
N SER A 71 -18.22 2.89 -7.36
CA SER A 71 -18.30 1.99 -8.51
C SER A 71 -19.40 0.94 -8.32
N ASP A 72 -19.44 0.28 -7.17
CA ASP A 72 -20.47 -0.72 -6.86
C ASP A 72 -21.87 -0.09 -6.90
N ALA A 73 -22.05 1.07 -6.27
CA ALA A 73 -23.33 1.77 -6.22
C ALA A 73 -23.84 2.24 -7.59
N ASP A 74 -22.95 2.74 -8.46
CA ASP A 74 -23.35 3.22 -9.79
C ASP A 74 -23.58 2.05 -10.77
N ASN A 75 -22.82 0.95 -10.64
CA ASN A 75 -23.12 -0.31 -11.34
C ASN A 75 -24.49 -0.87 -10.96
N GLU A 76 -24.85 -0.86 -9.67
CA GLU A 76 -26.15 -1.32 -9.20
C GLU A 76 -27.29 -0.47 -9.79
N LYS A 77 -27.16 0.85 -9.80
CA LYS A 77 -28.14 1.75 -10.42
C LYS A 77 -28.30 1.48 -11.91
N PHE A 78 -27.19 1.32 -12.64
CA PHE A 78 -27.22 1.03 -14.07
C PHE A 78 -27.90 -0.32 -14.35
N ALA A 79 -27.52 -1.38 -13.64
CA ALA A 79 -28.12 -2.70 -13.78
C ALA A 79 -29.64 -2.67 -13.52
N LYS A 80 -30.07 -1.97 -12.45
CA LYS A 80 -31.49 -1.80 -12.15
C LYS A 80 -32.24 -1.08 -13.26
N ALA A 81 -31.71 0.06 -13.74
CA ALA A 81 -32.34 0.80 -14.84
C ALA A 81 -32.41 -0.03 -16.13
N GLN A 82 -31.40 -0.84 -16.41
CA GLN A 82 -31.38 -1.74 -17.58
C GLN A 82 -32.47 -2.82 -17.47
N MET A 83 -32.62 -3.45 -16.31
CA MET A 83 -33.67 -4.47 -16.07
C MET A 83 -35.08 -3.90 -16.16
N GLU A 84 -35.29 -2.68 -15.68
CA GLU A 84 -36.59 -2.02 -15.67
C GLU A 84 -36.95 -1.36 -17.02
N GLY A 85 -36.05 -1.40 -18.01
CA GLY A 85 -36.24 -0.71 -19.29
C GLY A 85 -36.30 0.81 -19.16
N GLY A 86 -35.62 1.36 -18.16
CA GLY A 86 -35.68 2.77 -17.78
C GLY A 86 -35.01 3.71 -18.79
N TYR A 87 -35.34 5.00 -18.69
CA TYR A 87 -34.65 6.08 -19.38
C TYR A 87 -33.27 6.34 -18.75
N TRP A 88 -32.41 7.13 -19.39
CA TRP A 88 -31.09 7.55 -18.86
C TRP A 88 -30.01 6.44 -18.75
N LEU A 89 -30.11 5.36 -19.54
CA LEU A 89 -29.11 4.28 -19.52
C LEU A 89 -27.69 4.75 -19.88
N ALA A 90 -27.54 5.65 -20.87
CA ALA A 90 -26.21 6.08 -21.31
C ALA A 90 -25.45 6.86 -20.22
N PRO A 91 -26.03 7.89 -19.57
CA PRO A 91 -25.33 8.58 -18.48
C PRO A 91 -25.06 7.71 -17.26
N LEU A 92 -25.92 6.73 -16.96
CA LEU A 92 -25.69 5.77 -15.87
C LEU A 92 -24.53 4.83 -16.18
N ARG A 93 -24.43 4.36 -17.44
CA ARG A 93 -23.30 3.57 -17.90
C ARG A 93 -22.00 4.36 -17.83
N GLU A 94 -21.99 5.59 -18.31
CA GLU A 94 -20.80 6.46 -18.26
C GLU A 94 -20.32 6.67 -16.82
N ALA A 95 -21.23 6.89 -15.87
CA ALA A 95 -20.89 7.02 -14.46
C ALA A 95 -20.30 5.72 -13.87
N ALA A 96 -20.91 4.57 -14.18
CA ALA A 96 -20.43 3.27 -13.74
C ALA A 96 -19.04 2.94 -14.30
N ASP A 97 -18.84 3.16 -15.61
CA ASP A 97 -17.56 2.96 -16.29
C ASP A 97 -16.47 3.88 -15.70
N TYR A 98 -16.80 5.16 -15.47
CA TYR A 98 -15.88 6.12 -14.86
C TYR A 98 -15.40 5.66 -13.48
N TRP A 99 -16.33 5.30 -12.58
CA TRP A 99 -15.95 4.91 -11.22
C TRP A 99 -15.25 3.55 -11.17
N ALA A 100 -15.54 2.64 -12.09
CA ALA A 100 -14.80 1.39 -12.21
C ALA A 100 -13.31 1.64 -12.55
N VAL A 101 -13.05 2.48 -13.55
CA VAL A 101 -11.69 2.88 -13.94
C VAL A 101 -10.98 3.61 -12.79
N GLU A 102 -11.67 4.54 -12.13
CA GLU A 102 -11.09 5.35 -11.05
C GLU A 102 -10.82 4.51 -9.79
N ALA A 103 -11.68 3.55 -9.46
CA ALA A 103 -11.45 2.60 -8.38
C ALA A 103 -10.21 1.73 -8.64
N ALA A 104 -10.07 1.19 -9.86
CA ALA A 104 -8.92 0.41 -10.27
C ALA A 104 -7.61 1.22 -10.18
N ARG A 105 -7.62 2.46 -10.68
CA ARG A 105 -6.46 3.38 -10.61
C ARG A 105 -6.06 3.66 -9.17
N LEU A 106 -7.02 3.99 -8.31
CA LEU A 106 -6.75 4.29 -6.90
C LEU A 106 -6.29 3.07 -6.12
N GLN A 107 -6.73 1.86 -6.49
CA GLN A 107 -6.27 0.62 -5.88
C GLN A 107 -4.79 0.34 -6.19
N ILE A 108 -4.32 0.64 -7.41
CA ILE A 108 -2.89 0.62 -7.75
C ILE A 108 -2.10 1.63 -6.90
N VAL A 109 -2.55 2.87 -6.82
CA VAL A 109 -1.89 3.92 -6.00
C VAL A 109 -1.82 3.51 -4.53
N ALA A 110 -2.90 2.94 -3.99
CA ALA A 110 -2.93 2.44 -2.62
C ALA A 110 -1.93 1.30 -2.39
N HIS A 111 -1.85 0.36 -3.35
CA HIS A 111 -0.89 -0.72 -3.31
C HIS A 111 0.55 -0.19 -3.26
N GLU A 112 0.94 0.70 -4.18
CA GLU A 112 2.29 1.26 -4.24
C GLU A 112 2.64 2.03 -2.97
N ALA A 113 1.72 2.85 -2.44
CA ALA A 113 1.93 3.57 -1.20
C ALA A 113 2.13 2.60 -0.01
N ALA A 114 1.36 1.51 0.05
CA ALA A 114 1.52 0.48 1.06
C ALA A 114 2.85 -0.27 0.93
N GLN A 115 3.28 -0.64 -0.29
CA GLN A 115 4.58 -1.28 -0.52
C GLN A 115 5.73 -0.35 -0.10
N ALA A 116 5.65 0.93 -0.43
CA ALA A 116 6.65 1.92 -0.06
C ALA A 116 6.75 2.10 1.47
N ALA A 117 5.61 2.24 2.15
CA ALA A 117 5.58 2.35 3.61
C ALA A 117 6.08 1.07 4.30
N HIS A 118 5.72 -0.10 3.78
CA HIS A 118 6.18 -1.39 4.31
C HIS A 118 7.69 -1.55 4.14
N GLY A 119 8.23 -1.29 2.94
CA GLY A 119 9.67 -1.35 2.66
C GLY A 119 10.44 -0.39 3.58
N ALA A 120 10.05 0.88 3.62
CA ALA A 120 10.69 1.87 4.48
C ALA A 120 10.59 1.51 5.98
N GLY A 121 9.45 0.95 6.40
CA GLY A 121 9.25 0.49 7.78
C GLY A 121 10.26 -0.56 8.21
N ARG A 122 10.61 -1.49 7.32
CA ARG A 122 11.62 -2.53 7.61
C ARG A 122 13.00 -1.94 7.88
N ALA A 123 13.50 -1.08 6.99
CA ALA A 123 14.76 -0.38 7.19
C ALA A 123 14.78 0.44 8.51
N ILE A 124 13.67 1.10 8.82
CA ILE A 124 13.50 1.85 10.07
C ILE A 124 13.55 0.93 11.30
N GLU A 125 12.91 -0.24 11.25
CA GLU A 125 12.96 -1.22 12.36
C GLU A 125 14.37 -1.77 12.58
N LEU A 126 15.12 -2.07 11.51
CA LEU A 126 16.53 -2.46 11.62
C LEU A 126 17.36 -1.34 12.26
N ALA A 127 17.17 -0.10 11.82
CA ALA A 127 17.86 1.06 12.36
C ALA A 127 17.59 1.27 13.86
N LYS A 128 16.33 1.10 14.32
CA LYS A 128 15.97 1.19 15.74
C LYS A 128 16.71 0.16 16.62
N ARG A 129 17.07 -0.98 16.04
CA ARG A 129 17.80 -2.07 16.72
C ARG A 129 19.32 -1.95 16.54
N SER A 130 19.79 -0.92 15.82
CA SER A 130 21.18 -0.78 15.40
C SER A 130 21.69 -1.98 14.59
N GLU A 131 20.81 -2.63 13.85
CA GLU A 131 21.17 -3.72 12.95
C GLU A 131 21.64 -3.16 11.60
N THR A 132 22.68 -3.76 11.03
CA THR A 132 23.15 -3.41 9.68
C THR A 132 22.08 -3.79 8.66
N TRP A 133 21.75 -2.86 7.76
CA TRP A 133 20.82 -3.16 6.68
C TRP A 133 21.36 -4.24 5.75
N ARG A 134 20.48 -5.15 5.33
CA ARG A 134 20.73 -6.15 4.30
C ARG A 134 19.47 -6.35 3.46
N PRO A 135 19.58 -6.75 2.17
CA PRO A 135 18.42 -7.06 1.34
C PRO A 135 17.46 -8.07 1.99
N SER A 136 16.18 -7.99 1.68
CA SER A 136 15.18 -8.94 2.19
C SER A 136 15.43 -10.34 1.66
N SER A 137 15.33 -11.31 2.57
CA SER A 137 15.42 -12.73 2.29
C SER A 137 14.12 -13.37 2.73
N ALA A 138 13.50 -14.16 1.84
CA ALA A 138 12.28 -14.90 2.17
C ALA A 138 12.51 -15.91 3.31
N GLU A 139 13.75 -16.40 3.46
CA GLU A 139 14.15 -17.29 4.54
C GLU A 139 14.20 -16.55 5.88
N ASP A 140 14.71 -15.31 5.90
CA ASP A 140 14.72 -14.46 7.10
C ASP A 140 13.29 -14.14 7.55
N ASP A 141 12.40 -13.80 6.61
CA ASP A 141 11.00 -13.48 6.89
C ASP A 141 10.24 -14.71 7.44
N MET A 142 10.48 -15.89 6.86
CA MET A 142 9.93 -17.16 7.34
C MET A 142 10.43 -17.51 8.75
N ASN A 143 11.73 -17.33 9.00
CA ASN A 143 12.32 -17.57 10.32
C ASN A 143 11.77 -16.61 11.39
N ALA A 144 11.55 -15.34 11.03
CA ALA A 144 10.93 -14.36 11.92
C ALA A 144 9.48 -14.72 12.28
N LEU A 145 8.69 -15.20 11.30
CA LEU A 145 7.32 -15.68 11.53
C LEU A 145 7.30 -16.90 12.46
N ILE A 146 8.18 -17.87 12.25
CA ILE A 146 8.32 -19.06 13.12
C ILE A 146 8.72 -18.64 14.54
N ALA A 147 9.65 -17.69 14.68
CA ALA A 147 10.05 -17.17 15.98
C ALA A 147 8.92 -16.42 16.72
N ALA A 148 8.07 -15.70 15.98
CA ALA A 148 6.92 -14.98 16.53
C ALA A 148 5.76 -15.90 16.97
N GLN A 149 5.65 -17.11 16.41
CA GLN A 149 4.65 -18.11 16.83
C GLN A 149 5.07 -18.91 18.08
N LYS A 150 6.37 -19.10 18.32
CA LYS A 150 6.88 -19.80 19.52
C LYS A 150 6.40 -19.27 20.88
N PRO A 151 6.19 -17.95 21.12
CA PRO A 151 5.65 -17.46 22.39
C PRO A 151 4.15 -17.72 22.60
N LEU A 152 3.38 -18.15 21.59
CA LEU A 152 1.94 -18.47 21.71
C LEU A 152 1.67 -19.95 22.04
N ALA A 153 2.73 -20.78 22.12
CA ALA A 153 2.64 -22.22 22.38
C ALA A 153 2.98 -22.62 23.83
N ARG A 154 2.80 -21.70 24.80
CA ARG A 154 2.96 -21.98 26.24
C ARG A 154 1.72 -21.60 27.02
#